data_AF-A0A2V7Y0Q2-F1
#
_entry.id   AF-A0A2V7Y0Q2-F1
#
_cell.length_a   1.000
_cell.length_b   1.000
_cell.length_c   1.000
_cell.angle_alpha   90.00
_cell.angle_beta   90.00
_cell.angle_gamma   90.00
#
_symmetry.space_group_name_H-M   'P 1'
#
loop_
_entity.id
_entity.type
_entity.pdbx_description
1 polymer ?
#
loop_
_entity_poly.entity_id
_entity_poly.type
_entity_poly.pdbx_seq_one_letter_code
_entity_poly.pdbx_strand_id
1 'polypeptide(L)'
;MVTQLGNILRAMKVRYPNLRIVYISSRIYAGYATSALNPEPYAYETAFAVKWTVQAQIDQMRSGKIDPRAGDLNSNGVAPWIAWGPYLWADGMNPRSDGLTWSRGDVEASDGTHPSQSGEQKVGALLLAFLKQEPTAKPWFLAAEAPPRRRAIRR
;
A
#
# COMPACT_ATOMS: atom_id res chain seq x y z
N MET A 1 -4.70 10.13 9.20
CA MET A 1 -4.38 9.25 8.06
C MET A 1 -5.59 8.55 7.41
N VAL A 2 -6.54 7.94 8.13
CA VAL A 2 -7.71 7.26 7.49
C VAL A 2 -8.49 8.18 6.51
N THR A 3 -8.84 9.40 6.92
CA THR A 3 -9.50 10.38 6.05
C THR A 3 -8.68 10.73 4.81
N GLN A 4 -7.37 10.87 4.97
CA GLN A 4 -6.46 11.18 3.87
C GLN A 4 -6.39 10.01 2.88
N LEU A 5 -6.26 8.77 3.37
CA LEU A 5 -6.28 7.57 2.53
C LEU A 5 -7.59 7.47 1.74
N GLY A 6 -8.73 7.67 2.39
CA GLY A 6 -10.02 7.65 1.70
C GLY A 6 -10.14 8.71 0.61
N ASN A 7 -9.71 9.94 0.88
CA ASN A 7 -9.67 11.02 -0.11
C ASN A 7 -8.75 10.67 -1.30
N ILE A 8 -7.56 10.11 -1.02
CA ILE A 8 -6.61 9.68 -2.05
C ILE A 8 -7.22 8.59 -2.93
N LEU A 9 -7.87 7.59 -2.36
CA LEU A 9 -8.48 6.48 -3.10
C LEU A 9 -9.59 6.94 -4.04
N ARG A 10 -10.44 7.86 -3.60
CA ARG A 10 -11.45 8.50 -4.46
C ARG A 10 -10.78 9.33 -5.56
N ALA A 11 -9.78 10.14 -5.23
CA ALA A 11 -9.05 10.94 -6.20
C ALA A 11 -8.34 10.08 -7.26
N MET A 12 -7.77 8.93 -6.86
CA MET A 12 -7.19 7.94 -7.77
C MET A 12 -8.24 7.41 -8.75
N LYS A 13 -9.46 7.12 -8.30
CA LYS A 13 -10.53 6.62 -9.17
C LYS A 13 -11.01 7.69 -10.16
N VAL A 14 -11.09 8.95 -9.74
CA VAL A 14 -11.37 10.10 -10.62
C VAL A 14 -10.30 10.24 -11.70
N ARG A 15 -9.02 10.21 -11.31
CA ARG A 15 -7.89 10.40 -12.24
C ARG A 15 -7.64 9.19 -13.14
N TYR A 16 -7.94 7.99 -12.65
CA TYR A 16 -7.75 6.73 -13.35
C TYR A 16 -9.06 5.92 -13.32
N PRO A 17 -10.02 6.20 -14.21
CA PRO A 17 -11.34 5.56 -14.18
C PRO A 17 -11.28 4.02 -14.29
N ASN A 18 -10.25 3.51 -14.99
CA ASN A 18 -10.00 2.07 -15.16
C ASN A 18 -9.21 1.42 -14.02
N LEU A 19 -8.80 2.18 -12.99
CA LEU A 19 -8.09 1.64 -11.83
C LEU A 19 -9.01 0.67 -11.08
N ARG A 20 -8.53 -0.57 -10.94
CA ARG A 20 -9.31 -1.67 -10.34
C ARG A 20 -8.87 -2.00 -8.92
N ILE A 21 -7.56 -2.04 -8.68
CA ILE A 21 -6.95 -2.56 -7.47
C ILE A 21 -5.93 -1.55 -6.95
N VAL A 22 -5.92 -1.32 -5.63
CA VAL A 22 -4.85 -0.61 -4.92
C VAL A 22 -4.43 -1.43 -3.70
N TYR A 23 -3.15 -1.79 -3.64
CA TYR A 23 -2.54 -2.36 -2.44
C TYR A 23 -1.87 -1.26 -1.64
N ILE A 24 -2.18 -1.17 -0.34
CA ILE A 24 -1.69 -0.09 0.52
C ILE A 24 -0.66 -0.66 1.49
N SER A 25 0.58 -0.19 1.39
CA SER A 25 1.66 -0.54 2.33
C SER A 25 1.84 0.56 3.38
N SER A 26 2.25 0.19 4.60
CA SER A 26 2.65 1.16 5.62
C SER A 26 4.04 1.74 5.35
N ARG A 27 4.43 2.77 6.09
CA ARG A 27 5.80 3.31 6.08
C ARG A 27 6.81 2.29 6.62
N ILE A 28 8.08 2.44 6.24
CA ILE A 28 9.22 1.77 6.89
C ILE A 28 9.56 2.43 8.24
N TYR A 29 10.46 1.81 9.00
CA TYR A 29 10.93 2.27 10.32
C TYR A 29 11.42 3.73 10.30
N ALA A 30 11.10 4.51 11.33
CA ALA A 30 11.51 5.90 11.44
C ALA A 30 12.47 6.20 12.61
N GLY A 31 12.89 5.19 13.38
CA GLY A 31 13.66 5.44 14.61
C GLY A 31 15.07 6.00 14.41
N TYR A 32 15.55 6.11 13.17
CA TYR A 32 16.82 6.78 12.83
C TYR A 32 16.62 8.21 12.30
N ALA A 33 15.39 8.66 12.11
CA ALA A 33 15.08 9.95 11.50
C ALA A 33 15.62 11.11 12.34
N THR A 34 16.28 12.06 11.69
CA THR A 34 16.79 13.29 12.32
C THR A 34 15.87 14.49 12.09
N SER A 35 14.75 14.27 11.39
CA SER A 35 13.74 15.29 11.07
C SER A 35 12.34 14.89 11.56
N ALA A 36 11.42 15.85 11.55
CA ALA A 36 10.01 15.62 11.92
C ALA A 36 9.15 15.04 10.77
N LEU A 37 9.77 14.47 9.73
CA LEU A 37 9.08 13.97 8.53
C LEU A 37 8.42 12.59 8.76
N ASN A 38 7.40 12.56 9.63
CA ASN A 38 6.69 11.37 10.09
C ASN A 38 7.57 10.45 10.98
N PRO A 39 8.00 10.92 12.17
CA PRO A 39 8.84 10.15 13.10
C PRO A 39 8.05 9.00 13.76
N GLU A 40 8.72 8.13 14.52
CA GLU A 40 7.99 7.25 15.43
C GLU A 40 7.26 8.07 16.52
N PRO A 41 6.06 7.66 16.96
CA PRO A 41 5.33 6.44 16.59
C PRO A 41 4.46 6.57 15.34
N TYR A 42 4.46 7.72 14.65
CA TYR A 42 3.58 7.94 13.49
C TYR A 42 3.83 6.92 12.38
N ALA A 43 5.09 6.59 12.10
CA ALA A 43 5.46 5.62 11.09
C ALA A 43 4.87 4.23 11.38
N TYR A 44 5.04 3.73 12.61
CA TYR A 44 4.35 2.54 13.09
C TYR A 44 2.82 2.65 12.98
N GLU A 45 2.25 3.77 13.42
CA GLU A 45 0.80 3.96 13.47
C GLU A 45 0.13 4.03 12.09
N THR A 46 0.89 4.31 11.03
CA THR A 46 0.35 4.27 9.65
C THR A 46 -0.28 2.92 9.31
N ALA A 47 0.21 1.82 9.90
CA ALA A 47 -0.32 0.48 9.70
C ALA A 47 -1.78 0.34 10.18
N PHE A 48 -2.13 1.00 11.30
CA PHE A 48 -3.51 1.00 11.80
C PHE A 48 -4.44 1.79 10.89
N ALA A 49 -3.95 2.90 10.33
CA ALA A 49 -4.74 3.65 9.35
C ALA A 49 -5.03 2.82 8.09
N VAL A 50 -4.06 2.05 7.60
CA VAL A 50 -4.28 1.11 6.50
C VAL A 50 -5.32 0.06 6.88
N LYS A 51 -5.15 -0.59 8.05
CA LYS A 51 -6.12 -1.57 8.58
C LYS A 51 -7.54 -1.02 8.59
N TRP A 52 -7.75 0.15 9.19
CA TRP A 52 -9.09 0.73 9.32
C TRP A 52 -9.66 1.21 7.98
N THR A 53 -8.83 1.66 7.04
CA THR A 53 -9.31 2.05 5.71
C THR A 53 -9.81 0.83 4.92
N VAL A 54 -9.08 -0.29 4.95
CA VAL A 54 -9.52 -1.54 4.33
C VAL A 54 -10.79 -2.07 4.99
N GLN A 55 -10.85 -2.06 6.33
CA GLN A 55 -12.04 -2.45 7.09
C GLN A 55 -13.26 -1.60 6.70
N ALA A 56 -13.09 -0.27 6.57
CA ALA A 56 -14.17 0.63 6.17
C ALA A 56 -14.74 0.28 4.78
N GLN A 57 -13.89 -0.06 3.80
CA GLN A 57 -14.40 -0.52 2.50
C GLN A 57 -15.15 -1.85 2.64
N ILE A 58 -14.61 -2.83 3.38
CA ILE A 58 -15.27 -4.13 3.60
C ILE A 58 -16.66 -3.94 4.21
N ASP A 59 -16.77 -3.12 5.26
CA ASP A 59 -18.02 -2.88 5.97
C ASP A 59 -19.02 -2.14 5.10
N GLN A 60 -18.56 -1.17 4.30
CA GLN A 60 -19.43 -0.50 3.34
C GLN A 60 -19.93 -1.45 2.27
N MET A 61 -19.07 -2.29 1.69
CA MET A 61 -19.48 -3.25 0.67
C MET A 61 -20.45 -4.30 1.21
N ARG A 62 -20.39 -4.61 2.52
CA ARG A 62 -21.31 -5.54 3.18
C ARG A 62 -22.65 -4.90 3.58
N SER A 63 -22.62 -3.67 4.08
CA SER A 63 -23.77 -3.05 4.77
C SER A 63 -24.36 -1.84 4.07
N GLY A 64 -23.69 -1.31 3.05
CA GLY A 64 -24.01 -0.03 2.41
C GLY A 64 -23.66 1.21 3.26
N LYS A 65 -23.21 1.04 4.50
CA LYS A 65 -22.90 2.18 5.40
C LYS A 65 -21.54 2.78 5.07
N ILE A 66 -21.51 4.11 4.94
CA ILE A 66 -20.28 4.87 4.71
C ILE A 66 -19.59 5.14 6.06
N ASP A 67 -18.31 4.83 6.16
CA ASP A 67 -17.51 5.19 7.34
C ASP A 67 -17.33 6.72 7.40
N PRO A 68 -17.61 7.37 8.54
CA PRO A 68 -17.58 8.82 8.65
C PRO A 68 -16.16 9.42 8.54
N ARG A 69 -15.10 8.63 8.74
CA ARG A 69 -13.71 9.09 8.64
C ARG A 69 -13.14 8.83 7.27
N ALA A 70 -13.30 7.62 6.74
CA ALA A 70 -12.77 7.21 5.45
C ALA A 70 -13.58 7.81 4.28
N GLY A 71 -14.88 8.06 4.49
CA GLY A 71 -15.82 8.49 3.46
C GLY A 71 -16.22 7.34 2.53
N ASP A 72 -16.89 7.68 1.43
CA ASP A 72 -17.38 6.67 0.48
C ASP A 72 -16.22 5.95 -0.23
N LEU A 73 -16.16 4.64 -0.06
CA LEU A 73 -15.17 3.72 -0.61
C LEU A 73 -15.82 2.61 -1.46
N ASN A 74 -17.03 2.81 -1.98
CA ASN A 74 -17.72 1.81 -2.80
C ASN A 74 -16.86 1.40 -4.01
N SER A 75 -16.48 0.13 -4.07
CA SER A 75 -15.60 -0.41 -5.11
C SER A 75 -16.27 -0.58 -6.49
N ASN A 76 -17.59 -0.38 -6.58
CA ASN A 76 -18.35 -0.44 -7.83
C ASN A 76 -18.34 0.87 -8.63
N GLY A 77 -17.61 1.90 -8.18
CA GLY A 77 -17.45 3.12 -8.98
C GLY A 77 -16.78 4.29 -8.29
N VAL A 78 -16.87 4.40 -6.96
CA VAL A 78 -16.40 5.57 -6.20
C VAL A 78 -14.91 5.48 -5.85
N ALA A 79 -14.46 4.29 -5.46
CA ALA A 79 -13.06 3.99 -5.15
C ALA A 79 -12.62 2.70 -5.88
N PRO A 80 -11.31 2.43 -6.04
CA PRO A 80 -10.86 1.10 -6.44
C PRO A 80 -11.13 0.08 -5.33
N TRP A 81 -11.09 -1.21 -5.67
CA TRP A 81 -10.98 -2.25 -4.65
C TRP A 81 -9.62 -2.12 -3.95
N ILE A 82 -9.62 -2.14 -2.62
CA ILE A 82 -8.41 -1.96 -1.82
C ILE A 82 -8.09 -3.20 -0.98
N ALA A 83 -6.80 -3.46 -0.83
CA ALA A 83 -6.29 -4.50 0.05
C ALA A 83 -4.97 -4.07 0.69
N TRP A 84 -4.53 -4.84 1.69
CA TRP A 84 -3.20 -4.68 2.28
C TRP A 84 -2.12 -4.98 1.25
N GLY A 85 -1.12 -4.10 1.16
CA GLY A 85 0.16 -4.41 0.56
C GLY A 85 1.09 -5.12 1.55
N PRO A 86 2.36 -5.34 1.18
CA PRO A 86 3.34 -5.85 2.13
C PRO A 86 3.46 -4.91 3.33
N TYR A 87 3.53 -5.49 4.53
CA TYR A 87 3.81 -4.70 5.72
C TYR A 87 5.30 -4.39 5.74
N LEU A 88 5.68 -3.11 5.60
CA LEU A 88 7.09 -2.71 5.42
C LEU A 88 7.79 -2.34 6.74
N TRP A 89 7.03 -2.14 7.81
CA TRP A 89 7.58 -1.76 9.11
C TRP A 89 8.13 -2.98 9.87
N ALA A 90 9.30 -2.79 10.50
CA ALA A 90 9.89 -3.64 11.52
C ALA A 90 10.69 -2.76 12.50
N ASP A 91 10.87 -3.21 13.74
CA ASP A 91 11.43 -2.42 14.83
C ASP A 91 12.98 -2.34 14.77
N GLY A 92 13.49 -1.57 13.81
CA GLY A 92 14.94 -1.41 13.64
C GLY A 92 15.66 -2.75 13.51
N MET A 93 16.64 -3.00 14.39
CA MET A 93 17.39 -4.25 14.42
C MET A 93 16.68 -5.40 15.15
N ASN A 94 15.53 -5.16 15.79
CA ASN A 94 14.71 -6.22 16.37
C ASN A 94 13.94 -6.92 15.24
N PRO A 95 14.22 -8.20 14.97
CA PRO A 95 13.60 -8.89 13.84
C PRO A 95 12.10 -9.05 14.06
N ARG A 96 11.33 -8.71 13.04
CA ARG A 96 9.93 -9.13 12.94
C ARG A 96 9.87 -10.67 12.82
N SER A 97 8.70 -11.26 13.02
CA SER A 97 8.48 -12.72 12.92
C SER A 97 8.95 -13.37 11.61
N ASP A 98 9.15 -12.59 10.54
CA ASP A 98 9.67 -13.04 9.24
C ASP A 98 11.16 -12.67 9.02
N GLY A 99 11.85 -12.18 10.05
CA GLY A 99 13.25 -11.79 10.01
C GLY A 99 13.52 -10.38 9.46
N LEU A 100 12.50 -9.62 9.06
CA LEU A 100 12.69 -8.25 8.56
C LEU A 100 13.31 -7.36 9.64
N THR A 101 14.35 -6.62 9.27
CA THR A 101 15.02 -5.59 10.08
C THR A 101 15.39 -4.37 9.23
N TRP A 102 15.53 -3.23 9.91
CA TRP A 102 16.01 -1.95 9.38
C TRP A 102 17.27 -1.52 10.13
N SER A 103 18.41 -1.60 9.44
CA SER A 103 19.68 -1.09 9.95
C SER A 103 19.83 0.39 9.64
N ARG A 104 20.77 1.07 10.31
CA ARG A 104 21.09 2.46 9.98
C ARG A 104 21.60 2.63 8.54
N GLY A 105 22.20 1.58 7.96
CA GLY A 105 22.66 1.58 6.58
C GLY A 105 21.54 1.54 5.54
N ASP A 106 20.32 1.15 5.93
CA ASP A 106 19.15 1.08 5.04
C ASP A 106 18.43 2.42 4.84
N VAL A 107 18.90 3.47 5.51
CA VAL A 107 18.39 4.83 5.37
C VAL A 107 19.54 5.79 5.10
N GLU A 108 19.24 6.91 4.47
CA GLU A 108 20.22 7.93 4.14
C GLU A 108 20.95 8.41 5.40
N ALA A 109 22.27 8.56 5.30
CA ALA A 109 23.08 9.03 6.43
C ALA A 109 22.73 10.47 6.82
N SER A 110 22.32 11.28 5.85
CA SER A 110 21.98 12.70 6.01
C SER A 110 20.73 12.94 6.85
N ASP A 111 19.68 12.12 6.72
CA ASP A 111 18.39 12.37 7.36
C ASP A 111 17.79 11.19 8.14
N GLY A 112 18.34 9.98 7.98
CA GLY A 112 17.85 8.75 8.62
C GLY A 112 16.38 8.43 8.34
N THR A 113 15.83 9.00 7.26
CA THR A 113 14.41 8.98 6.91
C THR A 113 14.19 8.34 5.57
N HIS A 114 14.89 8.79 4.53
CA HIS A 114 14.75 8.24 3.19
C HIS A 114 15.49 6.91 3.10
N PRO A 115 14.96 5.91 2.39
CA PRO A 115 15.69 4.67 2.14
C PRO A 115 16.99 4.99 1.40
N SER A 116 18.10 4.39 1.83
CA SER A 116 19.33 4.36 1.03
C SER A 116 19.18 3.38 -0.12
N GLN A 117 20.19 3.25 -0.99
CA GLN A 117 20.19 2.23 -2.04
C GLN A 117 19.90 0.80 -1.49
N SER A 118 20.44 0.42 -0.32
CA SER A 118 20.14 -0.89 0.26
C SER A 118 18.70 -0.96 0.79
N GLY A 119 18.19 0.13 1.35
CA GLY A 119 16.79 0.24 1.77
C GLY A 119 15.82 0.15 0.61
N GLU A 120 16.07 0.84 -0.50
CA GLU A 120 15.28 0.79 -1.73
C GLU A 120 15.23 -0.63 -2.29
N GLN A 121 16.38 -1.32 -2.38
CA GLN A 121 16.45 -2.71 -2.83
C GLN A 121 15.65 -3.63 -1.92
N LYS A 122 15.72 -3.43 -0.60
CA LYS A 122 14.95 -4.19 0.39
C LYS A 122 13.44 -3.98 0.21
N VAL A 123 12.98 -2.73 0.07
CA VAL A 123 11.56 -2.43 -0.21
C VAL A 123 11.12 -3.04 -1.55
N GLY A 124 11.94 -2.90 -2.59
CA GLY A 124 11.67 -3.46 -3.92
C GLY A 124 11.52 -4.98 -3.89
N ALA A 125 12.38 -5.68 -3.14
CA ALA A 125 12.30 -7.13 -2.94
C ALA A 125 11.00 -7.54 -2.24
N LEU A 126 10.59 -6.82 -1.19
CA LEU A 126 9.33 -7.08 -0.48
C LEU A 126 8.11 -6.88 -1.39
N LEU A 127 8.08 -5.80 -2.17
CA LEU A 127 7.00 -5.52 -3.13
C LEU A 127 6.95 -6.57 -4.25
N LEU A 128 8.10 -6.95 -4.79
CA LEU A 128 8.17 -7.98 -5.83
C LEU A 128 7.72 -9.34 -5.30
N ALA A 129 8.15 -9.73 -4.11
CA ALA A 129 7.72 -10.97 -3.47
C ALA A 129 6.20 -10.97 -3.26
N PHE A 130 5.65 -9.87 -2.76
CA PHE A 130 4.20 -9.70 -2.59
C PHE A 130 3.45 -9.88 -3.92
N LEU A 131 3.81 -9.15 -4.97
CA LEU A 131 3.10 -9.21 -6.25
C LEU A 131 3.16 -10.60 -6.91
N LYS A 132 4.23 -11.37 -6.67
CA LYS A 132 4.38 -12.75 -7.17
C LYS A 132 3.56 -13.78 -6.39
N GLN A 133 3.16 -13.48 -5.16
CA GLN A 133 2.56 -14.45 -4.24
C GLN A 133 1.11 -14.12 -3.90
N GLU A 134 0.75 -12.84 -3.81
CA GLU A 134 -0.58 -12.37 -3.44
C GLU A 134 -1.64 -12.91 -4.43
N PRO A 135 -2.64 -13.70 -3.98
CA PRO A 135 -3.66 -14.27 -4.84
C PRO A 135 -4.38 -13.27 -5.75
N THR A 136 -4.60 -12.03 -5.30
CA THR A 136 -5.24 -11.01 -6.12
C THR A 136 -4.29 -10.25 -7.05
N ALA A 137 -2.97 -10.44 -6.91
CA ALA A 137 -1.93 -9.82 -7.74
C ALA A 137 -1.37 -10.80 -8.78
N LYS A 138 -1.03 -12.00 -8.31
CA LYS A 138 -0.29 -13.04 -9.04
C LYS A 138 -0.82 -13.33 -10.44
N PRO A 139 -2.15 -13.48 -10.69
CA PRO A 139 -2.64 -13.85 -12.02
C PRO A 139 -2.36 -12.82 -13.10
N TRP A 140 -2.41 -11.52 -12.79
CA TRP A 140 -2.14 -10.46 -13.77
C TRP A 140 -0.68 -10.02 -13.74
N PHE A 141 0.02 -10.16 -12.61
CA PHE A 141 1.42 -9.78 -12.49
C PHE A 141 2.37 -10.78 -13.17
N LEU A 142 2.04 -12.08 -13.12
CA LEU A 142 2.82 -13.15 -13.75
C LEU A 142 2.26 -13.60 -15.11
N ALA A 143 1.19 -12.99 -15.60
CA ALA A 143 0.68 -13.31 -16.93
C ALA A 143 1.77 -13.02 -17.97
N ALA A 144 2.13 -14.02 -18.78
CA ALA A 144 2.77 -13.76 -20.07
C ALA A 144 1.83 -12.87 -20.91
N GLU A 145 2.39 -12.04 -21.81
CA GLU A 145 1.62 -11.08 -22.61
C GLU A 145 0.26 -11.64 -23.05
N ALA A 146 -0.81 -10.92 -22.69
CA ALA A 146 -2.13 -11.28 -23.16
C ALA A 146 -2.13 -11.23 -24.69
N PRO A 147 -2.65 -12.25 -25.40
CA PRO A 147 -2.77 -12.20 -26.84
C PRO A 147 -3.56 -10.93 -27.24
N PRO A 148 -3.19 -10.28 -28.35
CA PRO A 148 -3.76 -9.00 -28.74
C PRO A 148 -5.29 -9.08 -28.77
N ARG A 149 -5.95 -8.13 -28.10
CA ARG A 149 -7.41 -8.05 -28.08
C ARG A 149 -7.92 -7.97 -29.51
N ARG A 150 -8.63 -8.99 -29.98
CA ARG A 150 -9.37 -8.93 -31.24
C ARG A 150 -10.32 -7.74 -31.16
N ARG A 151 -10.06 -6.69 -31.96
CA ARG A 151 -11.05 -5.63 -32.18
C ARG A 151 -12.28 -6.31 -32.76
N ALA A 152 -13.41 -6.21 -32.07
CA ALA A 152 -14.69 -6.55 -32.68
C ALA A 152 -14.85 -5.64 -33.91
N ILE A 153 -14.83 -6.25 -35.10
CA ILE A 153 -15.23 -5.58 -36.33
C ILE A 153 -16.71 -5.25 -36.15
N ARG A 154 -17.01 -3.97 -35.94
CA ARG A 154 -18.39 -3.49 -36.07
C ARG A 154 -18.78 -3.69 -37.53
N ARG A 155 -19.76 -4.56 -37.77
CA ARG A 155 -20.51 -4.60 -39.03
C ARG A 155 -21.54 -3.47 -39.02
#